data_AF-A0A2V6H653-F1
#
_entry.id   AF-A0A2V6H653-F1
#
_cell.length_a   1.000
_cell.length_b   1.000
_cell.length_c   1.000
_cell.angle_alpha   90.00
_cell.angle_beta   90.00
_cell.angle_gamma   90.00
#
_symmetry.space_group_name_H-M   'P 1'
#
loop_
_entity.id
_entity.type
_entity.pdbx_description
1 polymer ?
#
loop_
_entity_poly.entity_id
_entity_poly.type
_entity_poly.pdbx_seq_one_letter_code
_entity_poly.pdbx_strand_id
1 'polypeptide(L)' 'EAIERLPETQRMALVLRRYQQLSYEQIAEVLDLSVPAVKSVLFRARTELRSRLSKYLD' A
#
# COMPACT_ATOMS: atom_id res chain seq x y z
N GLU A 1 0.87 14.44 2.16
CA GLU A 1 -0.54 14.54 1.71
C GLU A 1 -1.13 13.31 1.01
N ALA A 2 -0.73 12.92 -0.21
CA ALA A 2 -1.45 11.86 -0.95
C ALA A 2 -1.40 10.46 -0.30
N ILE A 3 -0.26 10.09 0.29
CA ILE A 3 -0.08 8.82 1.03
C ILE A 3 -0.84 8.84 2.37
N GLU A 4 -0.93 10.00 3.03
CA GLU A 4 -1.65 10.15 4.30
C GLU A 4 -3.17 10.06 4.12
N ARG A 5 -3.67 10.36 2.93
CA ARG A 5 -5.09 10.22 2.57
C ARG A 5 -5.50 8.79 2.23
N LEU A 6 -4.56 7.85 2.17
CA LEU A 6 -4.88 6.43 1.99
C LEU A 6 -5.46 5.85 3.28
N PRO A 7 -6.36 4.86 3.18
CA PRO A 7 -6.74 4.04 4.32
C PRO A 7 -5.51 3.49 5.04
N GLU A 8 -5.58 3.42 6.37
CA GLU A 8 -4.42 3.07 7.21
C GLU A 8 -3.73 1.78 6.78
N THR A 9 -4.49 0.72 6.52
CA THR A 9 -3.96 -0.57 6.08
C THR A 9 -3.22 -0.48 4.73
N GLN A 10 -3.71 0.35 3.81
CA GLN A 10 -3.07 0.57 2.50
C GLN A 10 -1.75 1.34 2.65
N ARG A 11 -1.77 2.40 3.48
CA ARG A 11 -0.58 3.17 3.82
C ARG A 11 0.48 2.29 4.50
N MET A 12 0.07 1.50 5.49
CA MET A 12 0.98 0.61 6.22
C MET A 12 1.61 -0.44 5.31
N ALA A 13 0.80 -1.11 4.47
CA ALA A 13 1.31 -2.09 3.51
C ALA A 13 2.34 -1.47 2.54
N LEU A 14 2.08 -0.24 2.05
CA LEU A 14 3.05 0.47 1.21
C LEU A 14 4.33 0.81 1.96
N VAL A 15 4.25 1.26 3.21
CA VAL A 15 5.42 1.62 4.01
C VAL A 15 6.30 0.40 4.27
N LEU A 16 5.69 -0.70 4.73
CA LEU A 16 6.38 -1.95 4.98
C LEU A 16 7.04 -2.49 3.70
N ARG A 17 6.36 -2.38 2.55
CA ARG A 17 6.93 -2.85 1.29
C ARG A 17 8.04 -1.95 0.75
N ARG A 18 7.88 -0.62 0.81
CA ARG A 18 8.76 0.33 0.12
C ARG A 18 9.98 0.72 0.95
N TYR A 19 9.79 0.91 2.25
CA TYR A 19 10.84 1.40 3.14
C TYR A 19 11.47 0.27 3.96
N GLN A 20 10.65 -0.66 4.46
CA GLN A 20 11.15 -1.81 5.24
C GLN A 20 11.50 -3.02 4.37
N GLN A 21 11.19 -2.96 3.06
CA GLN A 21 11.52 -4.00 2.06
C GLN A 21 11.01 -5.40 2.41
N LEU A 22 9.95 -5.49 3.22
CA LEU A 22 9.38 -6.77 3.64
C LEU A 22 8.78 -7.55 2.46
N SER A 23 8.82 -8.89 2.56
CA SER A 23 8.11 -9.79 1.66
C SER A 23 6.59 -9.69 1.86
N TYR A 24 5.80 -10.26 0.94
CA TYR A 24 4.34 -10.22 1.10
C TYR A 24 3.87 -11.10 2.27
N GLU A 25 4.61 -12.16 2.56
CA GLU A 25 4.42 -13.07 3.69
C GLU A 25 4.68 -12.35 5.02
N GLN A 26 5.80 -11.62 5.13
CA GLN A 26 6.10 -10.83 6.33
C GLN A 26 5.10 -9.69 6.55
N ILE A 27 4.63 -9.05 5.47
CA ILE A 27 3.58 -8.01 5.57
C ILE A 27 2.25 -8.64 5.99
N ALA A 28 1.93 -9.82 5.50
CA ALA A 28 0.74 -10.57 5.87
C ALA A 28 0.73 -10.88 7.37
N GLU A 29 1.85 -11.33 7.91
CA GLU A 29 2.04 -11.55 9.36
C GLU A 29 1.91 -10.26 10.17
N VAL A 30 2.58 -9.17 9.75
CA VAL A 30 2.57 -7.89 10.48
C VAL A 30 1.18 -7.25 10.51
N LEU A 31 0.40 -7.39 9.43
CA LEU A 31 -0.92 -6.77 9.31
C LEU A 31 -2.08 -7.70 9.71
N ASP A 32 -1.79 -8.93 10.13
CA ASP A 32 -2.78 -9.98 10.38
C ASP A 32 -3.73 -10.19 9.19
N LEU A 33 -3.15 -10.37 8.00
CA LEU A 33 -3.84 -10.56 6.74
C LEU A 33 -3.33 -11.81 6.02
N SER A 34 -4.09 -12.30 5.05
CA SER A 34 -3.58 -13.30 4.11
C SER A 34 -2.70 -12.67 3.04
N VAL A 35 -1.73 -13.42 2.49
CA VAL A 35 -0.88 -12.97 1.37
C VAL A 35 -1.70 -12.48 0.16
N PRO A 36 -2.80 -13.14 -0.26
CA PRO A 36 -3.70 -12.60 -1.28
C PRO A 36 -4.30 -11.24 -0.91
N ALA A 37 -4.72 -11.06 0.36
CA ALA A 37 -5.26 -9.78 0.82
C ALA A 37 -4.19 -8.67 0.77
N VAL A 38 -2.94 -8.95 1.15
CA VAL A 38 -1.82 -8.00 1.01
C VAL A 38 -1.62 -7.56 -0.44
N LYS A 39 -1.66 -8.49 -1.39
CA LYS A 39 -1.56 -8.18 -2.83
C LYS A 39 -2.69 -7.24 -3.27
N SER A 40 -3.93 -7.51 -2.86
CA SER A 40 -5.08 -6.65 -3.17
C SER A 40 -4.97 -5.27 -2.53
N VAL A 41 -4.52 -5.18 -1.27
CA VAL A 41 -4.31 -3.92 -0.54
C VAL A 41 -3.26 -3.07 -1.26
N LEU A 42 -2.10 -3.65 -1.59
CA LEU A 42 -1.03 -2.94 -2.31
C LEU A 42 -1.46 -2.48 -3.70
N PHE A 43 -2.24 -3.30 -4.42
CA PHE A 43 -2.77 -2.92 -5.73
C PHE A 43 -3.71 -1.72 -5.64
N ARG A 44 -4.66 -1.74 -4.69
CA ARG A 44 -5.58 -0.61 -4.46
C ARG A 44 -4.83 0.66 -4.06
N ALA A 45 -3.88 0.53 -3.14
CA ALA A 45 -3.06 1.65 -2.68
C ALA A 45 -2.31 2.33 -3.83
N ARG A 46 -1.69 1.56 -4.73
CA ARG A 46 -0.98 2.09 -5.90
C ARG A 46 -1.93 2.73 -6.92
N THR A 47 -3.07 2.11 -7.17
CA THR A 47 -4.08 2.62 -8.11
C THR A 47 -4.63 3.97 -7.63
N GLU A 48 -4.92 4.07 -6.34
CA GLU A 48 -5.43 5.29 -5.75
C GLU A 48 -4.37 6.41 -5.73
N LEU A 49 -3.12 6.09 -5.37
CA LEU A 49 -2.03 7.05 -5.48
C LEU A 49 -1.84 7.56 -6.90
N ARG A 50 -1.86 6.66 -7.90
CA ARG A 50 -1.75 7.05 -9.31
C ARG A 50 -2.88 7.99 -9.72
N SER A 51 -4.12 7.68 -9.35
CA SER A 51 -5.30 8.53 -9.66
C SER A 51 -5.21 9.92 -8.99
N ARG A 52 -4.69 9.98 -7.76
CA ARG A 52 -4.51 11.25 -7.04
C ARG A 52 -3.35 12.07 -7.59
N LEU A 53 -2.27 11.41 -7.99
CA LEU A 53 -1.05 12.04 -8.49
C LEU A 53 -1.10 12.37 -9.98
N SER A 54 -1.98 11.74 -10.77
CA SER A 54 -2.11 12.05 -12.20
C SER A 54 -2.40 13.53 -12.44
N LYS A 55 -3.17 14.16 -11.55
CA LYS A 55 -3.49 15.60 -11.58
C LYS A 55 -2.28 16.54 -11.46
N TYR A 56 -1.13 16.02 -11.07
CA TYR A 56 0.12 16.78 -10.90
C TYR A 56 1.19 16.40 -11.93
N LEU A 57 0.90 15.42 -12.81
CA LEU A 57 1.80 14.94 -13.85
C LEU A 57 1.38 15.42 -15.25
N ASP A 58 0.31 16.22 -15.33
CA ASP A 58 -0.20 16.89 -16.53
C ASP A 58 0.29 18.34 -16.60
#